data_AF-A0A1N7DKI1-F1
#
_entry.id   AF-A0A1N7DKI1-F1
#
_cell.length_a   1.000
_cell.length_b   1.000
_cell.length_c   1.000
_cell.angle_alpha   90.00
_cell.angle_beta   90.00
_cell.angle_gamma   90.00
#
_symmetry.space_group_name_H-M   'P 1'
#
loop_
_entity.id
_entity.type
_entity.pdbx_description
1 polymer ?
#
loop_
_entity_poly.entity_id
_entity_poly.type
_entity_poly.pdbx_seq_one_letter_code
_entity_poly.pdbx_strand_id
1 'polypeptide(L)'
;MSQSTPANATLVEQLNALTERVAELESEVKAKDQRIQDVENDFQALTVDLSTTTDRIETLEATLATERDRTATLESRIDDLETENNHLQEELETEREQNYRIRASVSRIINDVREYTSEDGSSVDATSPNIVAEAATVGETLHDTIQRATDNASLLDFSTKRPTNSSIHEKYLTVLGRAEEKARETNSRTVYLNYREVATQYGCAYLTDGYRVMEEMAERVPGVEYVDGHLANPDIDPTTKIEGKRICVEWNHPDLRGWVRAHREEGL
;
A
#
# COMPACT_ATOMS: atom_id res chain seq x y z
N MET A 1 71.31 -35.41 -73.96
CA MET A 1 69.92 -35.32 -73.47
C MET A 1 69.69 -36.51 -72.55
N SER A 2 69.97 -36.32 -71.26
CA SER A 2 69.92 -37.41 -70.27
C SER A 2 68.48 -37.83 -70.08
N GLN A 3 68.20 -39.11 -70.34
CA GLN A 3 66.93 -39.75 -70.00
C GLN A 3 66.76 -39.63 -68.48
N SER A 4 65.75 -38.87 -68.05
CA SER A 4 65.35 -38.85 -66.65
C SER A 4 64.95 -40.26 -66.23
N THR A 5 65.66 -40.82 -65.27
CA THR A 5 65.49 -42.20 -64.77
C THR A 5 64.08 -42.37 -64.19
N PRO A 6 63.33 -43.44 -64.50
CA PRO A 6 61.93 -43.61 -64.09
C PRO A 6 61.65 -43.43 -62.58
N ALA A 7 62.63 -43.71 -61.72
CA ALA A 7 62.53 -43.47 -60.28
C ALA A 7 62.34 -41.98 -59.89
N ASN A 8 62.95 -41.04 -60.64
CA ASN A 8 62.77 -39.61 -60.38
C ASN A 8 61.35 -39.15 -60.72
N ALA A 9 60.73 -39.72 -61.76
CA ALA A 9 59.35 -39.40 -62.09
C ALA A 9 58.38 -39.84 -60.98
N THR A 10 58.57 -41.05 -60.45
CA THR A 10 57.76 -41.58 -59.33
C THR A 10 57.92 -40.74 -58.05
N LEU A 11 59.13 -40.30 -57.72
CA LEU A 11 59.37 -39.43 -56.56
C LEU A 11 58.67 -38.07 -56.70
N VAL A 12 58.68 -37.48 -57.91
CA VAL A 12 57.98 -36.20 -58.18
C VAL A 12 56.46 -36.37 -58.03
N GLU A 13 55.91 -37.49 -58.52
CA GLU A 13 54.48 -37.77 -58.38
C GLU A 13 54.06 -37.97 -56.92
N GLN A 14 54.87 -38.70 -56.14
CA GLN A 14 54.66 -38.82 -54.69
C GLN A 14 54.77 -37.49 -53.95
N LEU A 15 55.73 -36.64 -54.34
CA LEU A 15 55.90 -35.31 -53.74
C LEU A 15 54.67 -34.44 -53.99
N ASN A 16 54.17 -34.41 -55.23
CA ASN A 16 52.97 -33.64 -55.60
C ASN A 16 51.74 -34.11 -54.81
N ALA A 17 51.53 -35.43 -54.71
CA ALA A 17 50.44 -36.00 -53.91
C ALA A 17 50.57 -35.63 -52.42
N LEU A 18 51.79 -35.60 -51.88
CA LEU A 18 52.03 -35.17 -50.51
C LEU A 18 51.73 -33.67 -50.33
N THR A 19 52.13 -32.82 -51.28
CA THR A 19 51.84 -31.38 -51.27
C THR A 19 50.34 -31.11 -51.29
N GLU A 20 49.59 -31.80 -52.14
CA GLU A 20 48.11 -31.69 -52.17
C GLU A 20 47.49 -32.11 -50.84
N ARG A 21 47.97 -33.23 -50.26
CA ARG A 21 47.48 -33.73 -48.98
C ARG A 21 47.77 -32.76 -47.82
N VAL A 22 48.93 -32.12 -47.82
CA VAL A 22 49.28 -31.09 -46.83
C VAL A 22 48.36 -29.87 -46.97
N ALA A 23 48.13 -29.39 -48.19
CA ALA A 23 47.23 -28.25 -48.42
C ALA A 23 45.79 -28.53 -47.96
N GLU A 24 45.30 -29.76 -48.17
CA GLU A 24 43.99 -30.20 -47.69
C GLU A 24 43.93 -30.21 -46.15
N LEU A 25 44.95 -30.77 -45.50
CA LEU A 25 45.04 -30.80 -44.03
C LEU A 25 45.13 -29.39 -43.44
N GLU A 26 45.90 -28.48 -44.04
CA GLU A 26 45.97 -27.07 -43.62
C GLU A 26 44.60 -26.39 -43.71
N SER A 27 43.83 -26.68 -44.77
CA SER A 27 42.47 -26.18 -44.92
C SER A 27 41.53 -26.74 -43.84
N GLU A 28 41.63 -28.03 -43.54
CA GLU A 28 40.81 -28.68 -42.51
C GLU A 28 41.13 -28.15 -41.11
N VAL A 29 42.42 -27.98 -40.78
CA VAL A 29 42.86 -27.39 -39.50
C VAL A 29 42.29 -25.99 -39.34
N LYS A 30 42.42 -25.13 -40.36
CA LYS A 30 41.88 -23.76 -40.31
C LYS A 30 40.36 -23.74 -40.09
N ALA A 31 39.63 -24.66 -40.71
CA ALA A 31 38.19 -24.79 -40.51
C ALA A 31 37.84 -25.24 -39.08
N LYS A 32 38.63 -26.15 -38.50
CA LYS A 32 38.44 -26.58 -37.10
C LYS A 32 38.78 -25.46 -36.11
N ASP A 33 39.85 -24.70 -36.35
CA ASP A 33 40.25 -23.56 -35.50
C ASP A 33 39.15 -22.51 -35.45
N GLN A 34 38.54 -22.18 -36.59
CA GLN A 34 37.39 -21.27 -36.62
C GLN A 34 36.23 -21.82 -35.79
N ARG A 35 35.91 -23.12 -35.93
CA ARG A 35 34.81 -23.74 -35.19
C ARG A 35 35.08 -23.80 -33.68
N ILE A 36 36.34 -23.94 -33.27
CA ILE A 36 36.73 -23.85 -31.85
C ILE A 36 36.48 -22.44 -31.34
N GLN A 37 36.90 -21.43 -32.09
CA GLN A 37 36.70 -20.03 -31.70
C GLN A 37 35.21 -19.67 -31.58
N ASP A 38 34.37 -20.16 -32.49
CA ASP A 38 32.92 -19.94 -32.42
C ASP A 38 32.33 -20.58 -31.14
N VAL A 39 32.72 -21.82 -30.82
CA VAL A 39 32.27 -22.52 -29.60
C VAL A 39 32.77 -21.82 -28.33
N GLU A 40 33.99 -21.29 -28.33
CA GLU A 40 34.52 -20.53 -27.19
C GLU A 40 33.72 -19.26 -26.94
N ASN A 41 33.31 -18.55 -28.01
CA ASN A 41 32.45 -17.37 -27.90
C ASN A 41 31.06 -17.74 -27.36
N ASP A 42 30.44 -18.81 -27.86
CA ASP A 42 29.16 -19.30 -27.37
C ASP A 42 29.23 -19.71 -25.90
N PHE A 43 30.32 -20.36 -25.48
CA PHE A 43 30.53 -20.75 -24.09
C PHE A 43 30.66 -19.54 -23.16
N GLN A 44 31.36 -18.49 -23.59
CA GLN A 44 31.45 -17.23 -22.83
C GLN A 44 30.08 -16.57 -22.69
N ALA A 45 29.27 -16.52 -23.75
CA ALA A 45 27.91 -15.99 -23.70
C ALA A 45 27.03 -16.76 -22.70
N LEU A 46 27.05 -18.11 -22.77
CA LEU A 46 26.32 -18.96 -21.83
C LEU A 46 26.76 -18.76 -20.37
N THR A 47 28.05 -18.50 -20.13
CA THR A 47 28.57 -18.22 -18.79
C THR A 47 27.98 -16.92 -18.23
N VAL A 48 27.87 -15.88 -19.06
CA VAL A 48 27.25 -14.60 -18.68
C VAL A 48 25.75 -14.75 -18.42
N ASP A 49 25.05 -15.50 -19.28
CA ASP A 49 23.61 -15.76 -19.11
C ASP A 49 23.32 -16.54 -17.83
N LEU A 50 24.16 -17.52 -17.50
CA LEU A 50 24.05 -18.30 -16.26
C LEU A 50 24.26 -17.43 -15.02
N SER A 51 25.26 -16.55 -15.03
CA SER A 51 25.49 -15.58 -13.94
C SER A 51 24.28 -14.68 -13.75
N THR A 52 23.77 -14.10 -14.85
CA THR A 52 22.60 -13.21 -14.83
C THR A 52 21.37 -13.93 -14.30
N THR A 53 21.16 -15.19 -14.68
CA THR A 53 20.03 -16.00 -14.20
C THR A 53 20.16 -16.31 -12.71
N THR A 54 21.38 -16.57 -12.23
CA THR A 54 21.66 -16.82 -10.81
C THR A 54 21.31 -15.59 -9.97
N ASP A 55 21.78 -14.40 -10.37
CA ASP A 55 21.49 -13.14 -9.66
C ASP A 55 19.98 -12.85 -9.60
N ARG A 56 19.25 -13.16 -10.68
CA ARG A 56 17.78 -13.03 -10.74
C ARG A 56 17.08 -13.99 -9.79
N ILE A 57 17.58 -15.22 -9.66
CA ILE A 57 17.01 -16.21 -8.73
C ILE A 57 17.21 -15.72 -7.29
N GLU A 58 18.42 -15.29 -6.93
CA GLU A 58 18.71 -14.77 -5.58
C GLU A 58 17.80 -13.58 -5.23
N THR A 59 17.59 -12.66 -6.19
CA THR A 59 16.68 -11.53 -6.00
C THR A 59 15.24 -11.98 -5.76
N LEU A 60 14.74 -12.93 -6.56
CA LEU A 60 13.38 -13.47 -6.41
C LEU A 60 13.19 -14.21 -5.08
N GLU A 61 14.20 -14.95 -4.63
CA GLU A 61 14.18 -15.63 -3.34
C GLU A 61 14.09 -14.64 -2.17
N ALA A 62 14.84 -13.54 -2.24
CA ALA A 62 14.78 -12.46 -1.25
C ALA A 62 13.41 -11.78 -1.23
N THR A 63 12.83 -11.44 -2.39
CA THR A 63 11.48 -10.87 -2.47
C THR A 63 10.44 -11.83 -1.90
N LEU A 64 10.55 -13.12 -2.22
CA LEU A 64 9.62 -14.13 -1.73
C LEU A 64 9.69 -14.32 -0.21
N ALA A 65 10.87 -14.16 0.41
CA ALA A 65 11.01 -14.15 1.86
C ALA A 65 10.27 -12.95 2.49
N THR A 66 10.49 -11.75 1.96
CA THR A 66 9.81 -10.53 2.44
C THR A 66 8.29 -10.63 2.33
N GLU A 67 7.77 -11.16 1.23
CA GLU A 67 6.32 -11.33 1.06
C GLU A 67 5.74 -12.36 2.04
N ARG A 68 6.47 -13.45 2.36
CA ARG A 68 6.03 -14.41 3.39
C ARG A 68 5.93 -13.75 4.76
N ASP A 69 6.91 -12.93 5.14
CA ASP A 69 6.90 -12.21 6.41
C ASP A 69 5.74 -11.20 6.47
N ARG A 70 5.45 -10.53 5.34
CA ARG A 70 4.29 -9.63 5.21
C ARG A 70 2.98 -10.39 5.36
N THR A 71 2.83 -11.55 4.72
CA THR A 71 1.64 -12.41 4.87
C THR A 71 1.44 -12.83 6.32
N ALA A 72 2.48 -13.33 6.99
CA ALA A 72 2.39 -13.73 8.39
C ALA A 72 1.97 -12.56 9.32
N THR A 73 2.48 -11.35 9.04
CA THR A 73 2.09 -10.15 9.78
C THR A 73 0.62 -9.79 9.55
N LEU A 74 0.13 -9.90 8.31
CA LEU A 74 -1.27 -9.62 7.98
C LEU A 74 -2.21 -10.64 8.59
N GLU A 75 -1.85 -11.93 8.59
CA GLU A 75 -2.62 -13.00 9.24
C GLU A 75 -2.76 -12.71 10.75
N SER A 76 -1.67 -12.37 11.44
CA SER A 76 -1.73 -11.98 12.87
C SER A 76 -2.64 -10.78 13.12
N ARG A 77 -2.62 -9.77 12.24
CA ARG A 77 -3.50 -8.59 12.38
C ARG A 77 -4.97 -8.93 12.15
N ILE A 78 -5.28 -9.91 11.29
CA ILE A 78 -6.64 -10.38 11.07
C ILE A 78 -7.13 -11.07 12.34
N ASP A 79 -6.33 -11.97 12.93
CA ASP A 79 -6.68 -12.67 14.17
C ASP A 79 -6.96 -11.68 15.34
N ASP A 80 -6.13 -10.64 15.46
CA ASP A 80 -6.33 -9.58 16.45
C ASP A 80 -7.65 -8.83 16.24
N LEU A 81 -7.94 -8.44 14.99
CA LEU A 81 -9.18 -7.74 14.64
C LEU A 81 -10.43 -8.61 14.82
N GLU A 82 -10.36 -9.90 14.51
CA GLU A 82 -11.45 -10.84 14.75
C GLU A 82 -11.72 -10.98 16.24
N THR A 83 -10.67 -11.04 17.06
CA THR A 83 -10.78 -11.07 18.52
C THR A 83 -11.43 -9.80 19.06
N GLU A 84 -11.00 -8.62 18.61
CA GLU A 84 -11.59 -7.34 18.99
C GLU A 84 -13.07 -7.25 18.56
N ASN A 85 -13.40 -7.72 17.36
CA ASN A 85 -14.77 -7.72 16.86
C ASN A 85 -15.70 -8.59 17.73
N ASN A 86 -15.25 -9.80 18.07
CA ASN A 86 -16.00 -10.69 18.95
C ASN A 86 -16.23 -10.05 20.32
N HIS A 87 -15.20 -9.42 20.89
CA HIS A 87 -15.32 -8.70 22.15
C HIS A 87 -16.35 -7.55 22.09
N LEU A 88 -16.29 -6.72 21.05
CA LEU A 88 -17.24 -5.63 20.85
C LEU A 88 -18.68 -6.13 20.64
N GLN A 89 -18.86 -7.28 19.98
CA GLN A 89 -20.18 -7.91 19.83
C GLN A 89 -20.74 -8.36 21.18
N GLU A 90 -19.91 -8.93 22.05
CA GLU A 90 -20.31 -9.33 23.42
C GLU A 90 -20.67 -8.12 24.28
N GLU A 91 -19.89 -7.04 24.21
CA GLU A 91 -20.19 -5.78 24.90
C GLU A 91 -21.53 -5.20 24.43
N LEU A 92 -21.76 -5.16 23.11
CA LEU A 92 -23.02 -4.67 22.54
C LEU A 92 -24.23 -5.46 23.02
N GLU A 93 -24.11 -6.79 23.11
CA GLU A 93 -25.20 -7.64 23.60
C GLU A 93 -25.46 -7.42 25.09
N THR A 94 -24.41 -7.22 25.88
CA THR A 94 -24.51 -6.88 27.31
C THR A 94 -25.25 -5.56 27.51
N GLU A 95 -24.90 -4.53 26.74
CA GLU A 95 -25.56 -3.22 26.78
C GLU A 95 -27.03 -3.29 26.34
N ARG A 96 -27.34 -4.10 25.32
CA ARG A 96 -28.73 -4.35 24.91
C ARG A 96 -29.56 -4.97 26.03
N GLU A 97 -29.05 -6.02 26.67
CA GLU A 97 -29.70 -6.68 27.80
C GLU A 97 -29.90 -5.70 28.98
N GLN A 98 -28.91 -4.88 29.28
CA GLN A 98 -29.05 -3.82 30.29
C GLN A 98 -30.14 -2.82 29.91
N ASN A 99 -30.22 -2.39 28.65
CA ASN A 99 -31.26 -1.49 28.17
C ASN A 99 -32.66 -2.12 28.32
N TYR A 100 -32.82 -3.41 27.97
CA TYR A 100 -34.07 -4.15 28.16
C TYR A 100 -34.48 -4.18 29.64
N ARG A 101 -33.55 -4.45 30.56
CA ARG A 101 -33.82 -4.43 32.01
C ARG A 101 -34.24 -3.06 32.51
N ILE A 102 -33.54 -2.01 32.08
CA ILE A 102 -33.88 -0.63 32.44
C ILE A 102 -35.29 -0.29 31.93
N ARG A 103 -35.61 -0.59 30.67
CA ARG A 103 -36.94 -0.38 30.09
C ARG A 103 -38.03 -1.09 30.91
N ALA A 104 -37.82 -2.36 31.26
CA ALA A 104 -38.76 -3.11 32.08
C ALA A 104 -38.94 -2.49 33.48
N SER A 105 -37.85 -2.03 34.10
CA SER A 105 -37.90 -1.35 35.40
C SER A 105 -38.67 -0.03 35.32
N VAL A 106 -38.42 0.77 34.28
CA VAL A 106 -39.13 2.04 34.06
C VAL A 106 -40.62 1.79 33.83
N SER A 107 -41.00 0.80 33.02
CA SER A 107 -42.40 0.43 32.82
C SER A 107 -43.09 0.02 34.13
N ARG A 108 -42.39 -0.71 35.02
CA ARG A 108 -42.91 -1.05 36.34
C ARG A 108 -43.14 0.21 37.18
N ILE A 109 -42.16 1.09 37.28
CA ILE A 109 -42.27 2.35 38.03
C ILE A 109 -43.43 3.21 37.51
N ILE A 110 -43.60 3.32 36.19
CA ILE A 110 -44.71 4.07 35.59
C ILE A 110 -46.06 3.52 36.06
N ASN A 111 -46.22 2.19 36.07
CA ASN A 111 -47.45 1.55 36.56
C ASN A 111 -47.63 1.78 38.06
N ASP A 112 -46.58 1.62 38.86
CA ASP A 112 -46.62 1.84 40.31
C ASP A 112 -47.01 3.30 40.65
N VAL A 113 -46.44 4.28 39.95
CA VAL A 113 -46.78 5.71 40.10
C VAL A 113 -48.23 5.99 39.66
N ARG A 114 -48.71 5.34 38.60
CA ARG A 114 -50.09 5.50 38.12
C ARG A 114 -51.11 4.92 39.10
N GLU A 115 -50.77 3.81 39.75
CA GLU A 115 -51.61 3.14 40.74
C GLU A 115 -51.47 3.76 42.14
N TYR A 116 -50.46 4.62 42.35
CA TYR A 116 -50.25 5.33 43.61
C TYR A 116 -51.41 6.27 43.92
N THR A 117 -52.25 5.83 44.86
CA THR A 117 -53.28 6.64 45.50
C THR A 117 -52.83 6.90 46.94
N SER A 118 -52.85 8.17 47.36
CA SER A 118 -52.46 8.50 48.74
C SER A 118 -53.51 7.99 49.74
N GLU A 119 -53.12 7.79 51.01
CA GLU A 119 -54.04 7.39 52.09
C GLU A 119 -55.22 8.37 52.33
N ASP A 120 -55.16 9.58 51.77
CA ASP A 120 -56.21 10.61 51.80
C ASP A 120 -57.14 10.56 50.56
N GLY A 121 -56.97 9.57 49.68
CA GLY A 121 -57.75 9.44 48.44
C GLY A 121 -57.43 10.48 47.37
N SER A 122 -56.42 11.34 47.58
CA SER A 122 -55.89 12.20 46.54
C SER A 122 -55.01 11.35 45.60
N SER A 123 -55.48 11.13 44.38
CA SER A 123 -54.64 10.63 43.29
C SER A 123 -53.60 11.69 42.95
N VAL A 124 -52.39 11.26 42.56
CA VAL A 124 -51.40 12.17 41.96
C VAL A 124 -52.05 12.82 40.74
N ASP A 125 -52.47 14.08 40.87
CA ASP A 125 -53.10 14.81 39.78
C ASP A 125 -52.04 15.04 38.69
N ALA A 126 -52.28 14.49 37.49
CA ALA A 126 -51.37 14.62 36.35
C ALA A 126 -51.15 16.09 35.92
N THR A 127 -51.94 17.01 36.48
CA THR A 127 -51.81 18.46 36.33
C THR A 127 -50.94 19.15 37.39
N SER A 128 -50.31 18.41 38.31
CA SER A 128 -49.38 18.99 39.30
C SER A 128 -48.24 19.75 38.59
N PRO A 129 -48.07 21.06 38.85
CA PRO A 129 -47.10 21.89 38.14
C PRO A 129 -45.66 21.38 38.23
N ASN A 130 -45.29 20.77 39.36
CA ASN A 130 -43.95 20.20 39.54
C ASN A 130 -43.72 18.95 38.68
N ILE A 131 -44.73 18.07 38.56
CA ILE A 131 -44.61 16.84 37.75
C ILE A 131 -44.56 17.21 36.26
N VAL A 132 -45.36 18.20 35.84
CA VAL A 132 -45.35 18.72 34.47
C VAL A 132 -44.00 19.35 34.13
N ALA A 133 -43.42 20.14 35.05
CA ALA A 133 -42.12 20.75 34.87
C ALA A 133 -40.99 19.71 34.78
N GLU A 134 -40.97 18.73 35.68
CA GLU A 134 -39.93 17.70 35.73
C GLU A 134 -40.03 16.74 34.53
N ALA A 135 -41.24 16.37 34.09
CA ALA A 135 -41.46 15.60 32.87
C ALA A 135 -41.00 16.35 31.61
N ALA A 136 -41.19 17.67 31.56
CA ALA A 136 -40.69 18.50 30.47
C ALA A 136 -39.15 18.52 30.44
N THR A 137 -38.50 18.69 31.58
CA THR A 137 -37.03 18.69 31.68
C THR A 137 -36.42 17.34 31.31
N VAL A 138 -37.01 16.23 31.77
CA VAL A 138 -36.56 14.89 31.40
C VAL A 138 -36.79 14.62 29.91
N GLY A 139 -37.93 15.05 29.37
CA GLY A 139 -38.23 14.94 27.94
C GLY A 139 -37.23 15.70 27.06
N GLU A 140 -36.87 16.91 27.45
CA GLU A 140 -35.85 17.73 26.78
C GLU A 140 -34.47 17.06 26.84
N THR A 141 -34.06 16.58 28.01
CA THR A 141 -32.77 15.88 28.19
C THR A 141 -32.70 14.59 27.36
N LEU A 142 -33.80 13.85 27.27
CA LEU A 142 -33.89 12.63 26.47
C LEU A 142 -33.83 12.96 24.97
N HIS A 143 -34.55 13.99 24.54
CA HIS A 143 -34.53 14.46 23.16
C HIS A 143 -33.12 14.87 22.73
N ASP A 144 -32.40 15.65 23.55
CA ASP A 144 -31.02 16.04 23.29
C ASP A 144 -30.06 14.85 23.24
N THR A 145 -30.30 13.84 24.08
CA THR A 145 -29.49 12.61 24.09
C THR A 145 -29.73 11.78 22.83
N ILE A 146 -31.00 11.63 22.42
CA ILE A 146 -31.38 10.91 21.19
C ILE A 146 -30.87 11.67 19.97
N GLN A 147 -30.95 13.00 19.95
CA GLN A 147 -30.45 13.80 18.85
C GLN A 147 -28.93 13.64 18.73
N ARG A 148 -28.18 13.75 19.84
CA ARG A 148 -26.74 13.48 19.85
C ARG A 148 -26.40 12.06 19.40
N ALA A 149 -27.16 11.05 19.84
CA ALA A 149 -26.97 9.67 19.40
C ALA A 149 -27.29 9.47 17.91
N THR A 150 -28.30 10.18 17.39
CA THR A 150 -28.69 10.16 15.97
C THR A 150 -27.65 10.86 15.10
N ASP A 151 -27.13 12.00 15.57
CA ASP A 151 -26.04 12.72 14.92
C ASP A 151 -24.78 11.83 14.89
N ASN A 152 -24.43 11.20 16.03
CA ASN A 152 -23.32 10.23 16.11
C ASN A 152 -23.53 9.00 15.21
N ALA A 153 -24.74 8.44 15.16
CA ALA A 153 -25.06 7.35 14.24
C ALA A 153 -24.99 7.79 12.76
N SER A 154 -25.35 9.04 12.47
CA SER A 154 -25.19 9.64 11.13
C SER A 154 -23.74 9.95 10.76
N LEU A 155 -22.83 9.99 11.74
CA LEU A 155 -21.38 10.00 11.55
C LEU A 155 -20.84 8.57 11.32
N LEU A 156 -21.56 7.54 11.80
CA LEU A 156 -21.22 6.11 11.69
C LEU A 156 -21.96 5.39 10.55
N ASP A 157 -22.67 6.10 9.67
CA ASP A 157 -23.25 5.47 8.48
C ASP A 157 -22.16 5.15 7.44
N PHE A 158 -21.52 4.00 7.65
CA PHE A 158 -20.52 3.42 6.75
C PHE A 158 -21.10 3.05 5.37
N SER A 159 -22.43 3.07 5.19
CA SER A 159 -23.07 2.69 3.93
C SER A 159 -23.51 3.87 3.06
N THR A 160 -23.94 5.01 3.63
CA THR A 160 -24.47 6.14 2.82
C THR A 160 -23.74 7.48 2.95
N LYS A 161 -22.68 7.57 3.76
CA LYS A 161 -21.69 8.66 3.65
C LYS A 161 -20.31 8.15 3.23
N ARG A 162 -20.24 7.34 2.17
CA ARG A 162 -19.17 7.56 1.20
C ARG A 162 -19.59 8.79 0.39
N PRO A 163 -18.86 9.91 0.46
CA PRO A 163 -19.00 10.92 -0.57
C PRO A 163 -18.84 10.19 -1.90
N THR A 164 -19.88 10.26 -2.74
CA THR A 164 -19.81 9.87 -4.14
C THR A 164 -18.51 10.41 -4.70
N ASN A 165 -17.69 9.51 -5.26
CA ASN A 165 -16.39 9.75 -5.86
C ASN A 165 -16.27 11.12 -6.57
N SER A 166 -15.92 12.18 -5.84
CA SER A 166 -14.65 12.84 -6.10
C SER A 166 -13.62 11.80 -5.72
N SER A 167 -13.26 11.00 -6.72
CA SER A 167 -12.49 9.76 -6.60
C SER A 167 -11.37 9.96 -5.59
N ILE A 168 -11.08 9.00 -4.72
CA ILE A 168 -9.92 9.07 -3.81
C ILE A 168 -8.64 9.55 -4.55
N HIS A 169 -8.55 9.26 -5.86
CA HIS A 169 -7.58 9.80 -6.79
C HIS A 169 -7.55 11.35 -6.91
N GLU A 170 -8.67 12.07 -6.91
CA GLU A 170 -8.74 13.54 -6.92
C GLU A 170 -8.12 14.15 -5.64
N LYS A 171 -8.35 13.50 -4.49
CA LYS A 171 -7.72 13.90 -3.23
C LYS A 171 -6.22 13.62 -3.23
N TYR A 172 -5.79 12.48 -3.78
CA TYR A 172 -4.37 12.20 -4.02
C TYR A 172 -3.76 13.24 -4.96
N LEU A 173 -4.45 13.64 -6.02
CA LEU A 173 -4.00 14.68 -6.94
C LEU A 173 -3.83 16.03 -6.24
N THR A 174 -4.62 16.35 -5.22
CA THR A 174 -4.45 17.57 -4.43
C THR A 174 -3.17 17.51 -3.58
N VAL A 175 -2.93 16.38 -2.92
CA VAL A 175 -1.68 16.14 -2.15
C VAL A 175 -0.45 16.16 -3.08
N LEU A 176 -0.52 15.49 -4.23
CA LEU A 176 0.54 15.47 -5.23
C LEU A 176 0.74 16.85 -5.89
N GLY A 177 -0.31 17.65 -6.05
CA GLY A 177 -0.24 19.04 -6.50
C GLY A 177 0.58 19.90 -5.54
N ARG A 178 0.45 19.70 -4.24
CA ARG A 178 1.31 20.35 -3.24
C ARG A 178 2.75 19.85 -3.30
N ALA A 179 2.97 18.54 -3.54
CA ALA A 179 4.31 18.00 -3.75
C ALA A 179 4.99 18.64 -4.98
N GLU A 180 4.25 18.81 -6.08
CA GLU A 180 4.70 19.46 -7.31
C GLU A 180 5.06 20.94 -7.10
N GLU A 181 4.24 21.67 -6.35
CA GLU A 181 4.52 23.06 -5.98
C GLU A 181 5.80 23.18 -5.16
N LYS A 182 5.95 22.32 -4.15
CA LYS A 182 7.13 22.28 -3.28
C LYS A 182 8.39 21.82 -4.03
N ALA A 183 8.26 20.96 -5.05
CA ALA A 183 9.36 20.59 -5.95
C ALA A 183 9.86 21.81 -6.75
N ARG A 184 8.92 22.64 -7.21
CA ARG A 184 9.22 23.88 -7.94
C ARG A 184 9.86 24.94 -7.05
N GLU A 185 9.40 25.08 -5.80
CA GLU A 185 9.95 26.01 -4.81
C GLU A 185 11.39 25.64 -4.42
N THR A 186 11.67 24.35 -4.24
CA THR A 186 12.98 23.85 -3.77
C THR A 186 13.94 23.51 -4.91
N ASN A 187 13.48 23.56 -6.17
CA ASN A 187 14.20 23.05 -7.35
C ASN A 187 14.72 21.61 -7.14
N SER A 188 14.00 20.81 -6.36
CA SER A 188 14.35 19.44 -6.02
C SER A 188 13.50 18.45 -6.82
N ARG A 189 14.11 17.32 -7.17
CA ARG A 189 13.45 16.22 -7.88
C ARG A 189 12.66 15.30 -6.94
N THR A 190 13.00 15.36 -5.66
CA THR A 190 12.41 14.55 -4.60
C THR A 190 11.92 15.48 -3.51
N VAL A 191 10.68 15.30 -3.10
CA VAL A 191 10.01 16.17 -2.14
C VAL A 191 9.43 15.35 -1.01
N TYR A 192 9.52 15.90 0.19
CA TYR A 192 8.97 15.28 1.39
C TYR A 192 7.78 16.09 1.91
N LEU A 193 6.67 15.40 2.14
CA LEU A 193 5.49 15.97 2.79
C LEU A 193 5.31 15.33 4.17
N ASN A 194 5.14 16.16 5.20
CA ASN A 194 4.83 15.70 6.54
C ASN A 194 3.32 15.44 6.73
N TYR A 195 2.95 14.76 7.82
CA TYR A 195 1.56 14.33 8.06
C TYR A 195 0.59 15.50 8.02
N ARG A 196 1.01 16.69 8.47
CA ARG A 196 0.15 17.88 8.54
C ARG A 196 -0.09 18.46 7.16
N GLU A 197 0.93 18.49 6.32
CA GLU A 197 0.82 18.88 4.91
C GLU A 197 -0.12 17.94 4.17
N VAL A 198 0.06 16.62 4.33
CA VAL A 198 -0.82 15.62 3.69
C VAL A 198 -2.24 15.72 4.21
N ALA A 199 -2.44 15.82 5.52
CA ALA A 199 -3.77 15.92 6.11
C ALA A 199 -4.54 17.16 5.65
N THR A 200 -3.84 18.30 5.57
CA THR A 200 -4.40 19.57 5.11
C THR A 200 -4.86 19.49 3.66
N GLN A 201 -4.02 18.93 2.78
CA GLN A 201 -4.32 18.84 1.34
C GLN A 201 -5.33 17.73 1.01
N TYR A 202 -5.34 16.67 1.80
CA TYR A 202 -6.32 15.58 1.67
C TYR A 202 -7.70 15.95 2.26
N GLY A 203 -7.75 16.95 3.13
CA GLY A 203 -8.98 17.42 3.78
C GLY A 203 -9.43 16.55 4.98
N CYS A 204 -8.50 15.88 5.67
CA CYS A 204 -8.83 15.14 6.89
C CYS A 204 -8.58 15.99 8.16
N ALA A 205 -9.49 15.89 9.13
CA ALA A 205 -9.50 16.74 10.33
C ALA A 205 -8.58 16.24 11.46
N TYR A 206 -8.16 14.97 11.44
CA TYR A 206 -7.43 14.34 12.54
C TYR A 206 -6.02 13.85 12.16
N LEU A 207 -5.12 13.83 13.16
CA LEU A 207 -3.71 13.43 13.03
C LEU A 207 -3.55 11.98 12.57
N THR A 208 -4.39 11.07 13.09
CA THR A 208 -4.39 9.64 12.76
C THR A 208 -4.82 9.38 11.32
N ASP A 209 -5.73 10.19 10.79
CA ASP A 209 -6.19 10.08 9.40
C ASP A 209 -5.08 10.47 8.42
N GLY A 210 -4.24 11.47 8.76
CA GLY A 210 -3.10 11.88 7.95
C GLY A 210 -2.08 10.76 7.75
N TYR A 211 -1.75 10.01 8.82
CA TYR A 211 -0.82 8.87 8.72
C TYR A 211 -1.41 7.72 7.89
N ARG A 212 -2.71 7.43 8.05
CA ARG A 212 -3.37 6.39 7.25
C ARG A 212 -3.38 6.74 5.77
N VAL A 213 -3.62 8.00 5.43
CA VAL A 213 -3.59 8.49 4.04
C VAL A 213 -2.18 8.39 3.44
N MET A 214 -1.15 8.70 4.22
CA MET A 214 0.23 8.56 3.78
C MET A 214 0.61 7.10 3.46
N GLU A 215 0.21 6.15 4.31
CA GLU A 215 0.41 4.72 4.09
C GLU A 215 -0.37 4.25 2.84
N GLU A 216 -1.62 4.68 2.70
CA GLU A 216 -2.48 4.34 1.55
C GLU A 216 -1.93 4.92 0.23
N MET A 217 -1.42 6.15 0.24
CA MET A 217 -0.81 6.77 -0.94
C MET A 217 0.49 6.08 -1.35
N ALA A 218 1.32 5.65 -0.39
CA ALA A 218 2.54 4.90 -0.69
C ALA A 218 2.26 3.53 -1.29
N GLU A 219 1.13 2.90 -0.96
CA GLU A 219 0.71 1.62 -1.54
C GLU A 219 0.10 1.78 -2.95
N ARG A 220 -0.57 2.91 -3.23
CA ARG A 220 -1.43 3.05 -4.41
C ARG A 220 -0.90 4.00 -5.48
N VAL A 221 0.05 4.87 -5.16
CA VAL A 221 0.58 5.87 -6.07
C VAL A 221 2.05 5.54 -6.38
N PRO A 222 2.38 5.16 -7.64
CA PRO A 222 3.76 4.91 -8.03
C PRO A 222 4.67 6.12 -7.76
N GLY A 223 5.88 5.91 -7.27
CA GLY A 223 6.82 6.99 -6.95
C GLY A 223 6.50 7.79 -5.68
N VAL A 224 5.56 7.31 -4.86
CA VAL A 224 5.32 7.79 -3.50
C VAL A 224 5.78 6.71 -2.52
N GLU A 225 6.65 7.07 -1.59
CA GLU A 225 7.16 6.16 -0.56
C GLU A 225 6.85 6.69 0.82
N TYR A 226 6.46 5.80 1.73
CA TYR A 226 6.31 6.13 3.13
C TYR A 226 7.67 6.05 3.83
N VAL A 227 8.09 7.15 4.45
CA VAL A 227 9.40 7.22 5.10
C VAL A 227 9.25 7.59 6.57
N ASP A 228 9.74 6.71 7.44
CA ASP A 228 9.87 7.00 8.86
C ASP A 228 11.12 7.88 9.11
N GLY A 229 11.06 8.74 10.13
CA GLY A 229 11.79 10.00 10.32
C GLY A 229 13.33 9.99 10.36
N HIS A 230 14.01 9.01 9.75
CA HIS A 230 15.46 8.90 9.69
C HIS A 230 16.06 8.81 8.28
N LEU A 231 15.25 8.71 7.22
CA LEU A 231 15.79 8.42 5.86
C LEU A 231 15.46 9.47 4.78
N ALA A 232 14.83 10.59 5.14
CA ALA A 232 14.07 11.39 4.17
C ALA A 232 14.57 12.83 3.94
N ASN A 233 15.84 13.18 4.12
CA ASN A 233 16.35 14.42 3.51
C ASN A 233 17.90 14.44 3.43
N PRO A 234 18.52 14.45 2.24
CA PRO A 234 19.97 14.65 2.12
C PRO A 234 20.44 16.04 2.58
N ASP A 235 19.53 17.02 2.71
CA ASP A 235 19.84 18.40 3.11
C ASP A 235 19.68 18.67 4.62
N ILE A 236 19.32 17.67 5.43
CA ILE A 236 19.20 17.83 6.88
C ILE A 236 20.24 16.98 7.59
N ASP A 237 20.97 17.61 8.51
CA ASP A 237 21.98 16.97 9.36
C ASP A 237 21.39 15.68 10.00
N PRO A 238 22.03 14.50 9.80
CA PRO A 238 21.55 13.21 10.29
C PRO A 238 21.45 13.11 11.82
N THR A 239 21.97 14.09 12.55
CA THR A 239 21.82 14.19 14.02
C THR A 239 20.56 14.95 14.44
N THR A 240 19.87 15.60 13.52
CA THR A 240 18.62 16.32 13.79
C THR A 240 17.48 15.31 13.88
N LYS A 241 17.09 14.93 15.11
CA LYS A 241 15.87 14.17 15.35
C LYS A 241 14.67 14.99 14.86
N ILE A 242 14.15 14.66 13.69
CA ILE A 242 12.84 15.17 13.28
C ILE A 242 11.82 14.09 13.59
N GLU A 243 11.12 14.26 14.71
CA GLU A 243 9.97 13.43 15.03
C GLU A 243 8.89 13.59 13.95
N GLY A 244 8.54 12.50 13.27
CA GLY A 244 7.34 12.42 12.43
C GLY A 244 7.52 11.67 11.11
N LYS A 245 6.56 10.79 10.80
CA LYS A 245 6.46 10.06 9.54
C LYS A 245 6.14 11.01 8.37
N ARG A 246 6.63 10.69 7.17
CA ARG A 246 6.51 11.50 5.95
C ARG A 246 6.21 10.63 4.73
N ILE A 247 5.77 11.26 3.65
CA ILE A 247 5.85 10.67 2.31
C ILE A 247 6.96 11.35 1.52
N CYS A 248 7.74 10.53 0.81
CA CYS A 248 8.69 10.92 -0.21
C CYS A 248 7.99 10.81 -1.57
N VAL A 249 8.06 11.85 -2.39
CA VAL A 249 7.48 11.86 -3.73
C VAL A 249 8.58 12.15 -4.73
N GLU A 250 8.84 11.21 -5.64
CA GLU A 250 9.82 11.36 -6.72
C GLU A 250 9.14 11.80 -8.02
N TRP A 251 9.20 13.09 -8.35
CA TRP A 251 8.44 13.66 -9.48
C TRP A 251 8.96 13.26 -10.87
N ASN A 252 10.13 12.62 -10.93
CA ASN A 252 10.70 12.05 -12.15
C ASN A 252 10.39 10.57 -12.35
N HIS A 253 9.69 9.92 -11.42
CA HIS A 253 9.31 8.53 -11.56
C HIS A 253 8.44 8.36 -12.82
N PRO A 254 8.83 7.51 -13.78
CA PRO A 254 8.15 7.38 -15.07
C PRO A 254 6.68 7.01 -14.90
N ASP A 255 6.39 6.14 -13.93
CA ASP A 255 5.03 5.67 -13.66
C ASP A 255 4.18 6.68 -12.89
N LEU A 256 4.78 7.56 -12.07
CA LEU A 256 4.03 8.60 -11.36
C LEU A 256 3.45 9.61 -12.35
N ARG A 257 4.23 10.00 -13.36
CA ARG A 257 3.77 10.94 -14.40
C ARG A 257 2.66 10.36 -15.26
N GLY A 258 2.78 9.07 -15.61
CA GLY A 258 1.72 8.36 -16.32
C GLY A 258 0.45 8.27 -15.48
N TRP A 259 0.59 7.93 -14.20
CA TRP A 259 -0.50 7.85 -13.24
C TRP A 259 -1.23 9.19 -13.05
N VAL A 260 -0.50 10.29 -12.85
CA VAL A 260 -1.09 11.63 -12.67
C VAL A 260 -1.85 12.10 -13.92
N ARG A 261 -1.37 11.78 -15.13
CA ARG A 261 -2.08 12.13 -16.38
C ARG A 261 -3.36 11.32 -16.54
N ALA A 262 -3.28 9.99 -16.38
CA ALA A 262 -4.44 9.11 -16.51
C ALA A 262 -5.58 9.52 -15.58
N HIS A 263 -5.27 9.84 -14.32
CA HIS A 263 -6.29 10.19 -13.33
C HIS A 263 -6.71 11.67 -13.37
N ARG A 264 -6.01 12.55 -14.11
CA ARG A 264 -6.49 13.91 -14.43
C ARG A 264 -7.40 13.92 -15.65
N GLU A 265 -7.22 13.00 -16.59
CA GLU A 265 -8.01 12.89 -17.83
C GLU A 265 -9.34 12.16 -17.63
N GLU A 266 -9.45 11.24 -16.66
CA GLU A 266 -10.70 10.56 -16.28
C GLU A 266 -11.70 11.45 -15.49
N GLY A 267 -11.33 12.69 -15.16
CA GLY A 267 -12.14 13.65 -14.40
C GLY A 267 -12.83 14.74 -15.25
N LEU A 268 -12.82 14.61 -16.58
CA LEU A 268 -13.54 15.47 -17.54
C LEU A 268 -14.68 14.70 -18.22
#